data_AF-A0A535H669-F1
#
_entry.id   AF-A0A535H669-F1
#
_cell.length_a   1.000
_cell.length_b   1.000
_cell.length_c   1.000
_cell.angle_alpha   90.00
_cell.angle_beta   90.00
_cell.angle_gamma   90.00
#
_symmetry.space_group_name_H-M   'P 1'
#
loop_
_entity.id
_entity.type
_entity.pdbx_description
1 polymer ?
#
loop_
_entity_poly.entity_id
_entity_poly.type
_entity_poly.pdbx_seq_one_letter_code
_entity_poly.pdbx_strand_id
1 'polypeptide(L)'
;MVDELSVGERRPLPRQKTLALLVGRITTIKLAYWAALTLVELALPRVLDRGFTERFPLSLALAAVISALALAWAAWQARVVDRRAGGIERGFATVATTFAAASVVASPASIPLLLIERARSLEGCAPGVSCHLEAILLWVALFAVGFVLIPAAFALSLRSAH
;
A
#
# COMPACT_ATOMS: atom_id res chain seq x y z
N MET A 1 43.44 36.76 -0.63
CA MET A 1 42.74 36.16 0.52
C MET A 1 41.48 35.52 -0.02
N VAL A 2 41.47 34.19 -0.02
CA VAL A 2 40.32 33.36 -0.39
C VAL A 2 39.57 33.10 0.91
N ASP A 3 38.32 33.53 1.02
CA ASP A 3 37.42 33.06 2.06
C ASP A 3 36.37 32.16 1.41
N GLU A 4 36.44 30.89 1.78
CA GLU A 4 35.55 29.83 1.36
C GLU A 4 34.23 29.84 2.13
N LEU A 5 33.17 29.40 1.42
CA LEU A 5 31.99 28.67 1.89
C LEU A 5 31.60 28.71 3.39
N SER A 6 30.40 29.24 3.63
CA SER A 6 29.33 28.38 4.16
C SER A 6 27.96 28.90 3.70
N VAL A 7 27.48 28.36 2.57
CA VAL A 7 26.05 28.35 2.28
C VAL A 7 25.42 27.58 3.44
N GLY A 8 24.90 28.31 4.43
CA GLY A 8 24.31 27.76 5.63
C GLY A 8 23.19 26.82 5.24
N GLU A 9 23.48 25.54 5.27
CA GLU A 9 22.52 24.46 5.12
C GLU A 9 21.51 24.60 6.25
N ARG A 10 20.39 25.28 5.97
CA ARG A 10 19.28 25.44 6.91
C ARG A 10 18.89 24.05 7.36
N ARG A 11 19.19 23.70 8.62
CA ARG A 11 18.69 22.49 9.25
C ARG A 11 17.18 22.43 8.98
N PRO A 12 16.67 21.40 8.29
CA PRO A 12 15.25 21.35 7.95
C PRO A 12 14.45 21.36 9.25
N LEU A 13 13.41 22.20 9.29
CA LEU A 13 12.55 22.34 10.46
C LEU A 13 12.06 20.95 10.92
N PRO A 14 11.94 20.71 12.23
CA PRO A 14 11.63 19.38 12.79
C PRO A 14 10.39 18.72 12.16
N ARG A 15 9.42 19.52 11.70
CA ARG A 15 8.21 19.03 10.99
C ARG A 15 8.51 18.33 9.65
N GLN A 16 9.51 18.77 8.88
CA GLN A 16 9.80 18.20 7.56
C GLN A 16 10.41 16.79 7.65
N LYS A 17 11.29 16.56 8.64
CA LYS A 17 11.86 15.23 8.89
C LYS A 17 10.78 14.22 9.26
N THR A 18 9.76 14.66 10.02
CA THR A 18 8.69 13.76 10.46
C THR A 18 7.73 13.40 9.34
N LEU A 19 7.36 14.34 8.47
CA LEU A 19 6.55 14.05 7.28
C LEU A 19 7.26 13.08 6.32
N ALA A 20 8.55 13.31 6.05
CA ALA A 20 9.34 12.41 5.20
C ALA A 20 9.41 10.99 5.80
N LEU A 21 9.56 10.86 7.12
CA LEU A 21 9.55 9.57 7.80
C LEU A 21 8.19 8.87 7.73
N LEU A 22 7.08 9.62 7.88
CA LEU A 22 5.72 9.08 7.76
C LEU A 22 5.46 8.58 6.33
N VAL A 23 5.76 9.41 5.33
CA VAL A 23 5.62 9.09 3.90
C VAL A 23 6.50 7.90 3.53
N GLY A 24 7.74 7.85 4.02
CA GLY A 24 8.63 6.72 3.81
C GLY A 24 8.06 5.41 4.33
N ARG A 25 7.60 5.38 5.58
CA ARG A 25 7.02 4.16 6.20
C ARG A 25 5.77 3.67 5.48
N ILE A 26 4.84 4.57 5.16
CA ILE A 26 3.61 4.17 4.48
C ILE A 26 3.88 3.68 3.07
N THR A 27 4.84 4.30 2.38
CA THR A 27 5.30 3.83 1.06
C THR A 27 5.86 2.42 1.16
N THR A 28 6.69 2.12 2.17
CA THR A 28 7.21 0.77 2.40
C THR A 28 6.11 -0.25 2.64
N ILE A 29 5.10 0.08 3.47
CA ILE A 29 3.96 -0.81 3.73
C ILE A 29 3.18 -1.08 2.44
N LYS A 30 2.89 -0.05 1.65
CA LYS A 30 2.17 -0.20 0.37
C LYS A 30 2.96 -1.03 -0.63
N LEU A 31 4.26 -0.78 -0.77
CA LEU A 31 5.11 -1.58 -1.67
C LEU A 31 5.16 -3.05 -1.24
N ALA A 32 5.29 -3.31 0.07
CA ALA A 32 5.25 -4.68 0.59
C ALA A 32 3.90 -5.36 0.33
N TYR A 33 2.80 -4.63 0.52
CA TYR A 33 1.45 -5.11 0.20
C TYR A 33 1.31 -5.49 -1.28
N TRP A 34 1.70 -4.61 -2.21
CA TRP A 34 1.65 -4.90 -3.64
C TRP A 34 2.53 -6.06 -4.06
N ALA A 35 3.75 -6.10 -3.54
CA ALA A 35 4.69 -7.18 -3.81
C ALA A 35 4.16 -8.53 -3.31
N ALA A 36 3.61 -8.58 -2.08
CA ALA A 36 3.05 -9.79 -1.52
C ALA A 36 1.88 -10.33 -2.36
N LEU A 37 0.93 -9.48 -2.73
CA LEU A 37 -0.20 -9.88 -3.59
C LEU A 37 0.28 -10.38 -4.95
N THR A 38 1.20 -9.66 -5.58
CA THR A 38 1.74 -10.02 -6.89
C THR A 38 2.48 -11.36 -6.84
N LEU A 39 3.30 -11.59 -5.81
CA LEU A 39 4.02 -12.84 -5.62
C LEU A 39 3.07 -14.01 -5.37
N VAL A 40 2.03 -13.80 -4.56
CA VAL A 40 1.01 -14.84 -4.32
C VAL A 40 0.31 -15.22 -5.63
N GLU A 41 -0.18 -14.25 -6.39
CA GLU A 41 -0.89 -14.53 -7.66
C GLU A 41 0.01 -15.15 -8.74
N LEU A 42 1.32 -14.88 -8.69
CA LEU A 42 2.31 -15.56 -9.53
C LEU A 42 2.63 -16.98 -9.06
N ALA A 43 2.63 -17.22 -7.75
CA ALA A 43 3.00 -18.52 -7.17
C ALA A 43 1.84 -19.51 -7.20
N LEU A 44 0.61 -19.06 -6.97
CA LEU A 44 -0.59 -19.89 -6.91
C LEU A 44 -0.75 -20.89 -8.07
N PRO A 45 -0.61 -20.50 -9.35
CA PRO A 45 -0.74 -21.43 -10.47
C PRO A 45 0.40 -22.45 -10.55
N ARG A 46 1.57 -22.14 -9.97
CA ARG A 46 2.74 -23.02 -9.99
C ARG A 46 2.66 -24.09 -8.90
N VAL A 47 1.96 -23.79 -7.80
CA VAL A 47 1.76 -24.70 -6.67
C VAL A 47 0.49 -25.53 -6.85
N LEU A 48 -0.56 -24.95 -7.44
CA LEU A 48 -1.83 -25.60 -7.68
C LEU A 48 -2.12 -25.61 -9.19
N ASP A 49 -1.91 -26.78 -9.80
CA ASP A 49 -2.26 -27.04 -11.20
C ASP A 49 -3.76 -27.36 -11.34
N ARG A 50 -4.59 -26.37 -11.02
CA ARG A 50 -6.06 -26.43 -11.07
C ARG A 50 -6.60 -25.27 -11.89
N GLY A 51 -7.83 -25.39 -12.38
CA GLY A 51 -8.51 -24.31 -13.11
C GLY A 51 -8.73 -23.06 -12.26
N PHE A 52 -9.04 -21.93 -12.90
CA PHE A 52 -9.27 -20.65 -12.24
C PHE A 52 -10.31 -20.74 -11.11
N THR A 53 -11.46 -21.36 -11.36
CA THR A 53 -12.59 -21.46 -10.42
C THR A 53 -12.24 -22.17 -9.11
N GLU A 54 -11.35 -23.15 -9.15
CA GLU A 54 -10.90 -23.86 -7.94
C GLU A 54 -9.81 -23.11 -7.17
N ARG A 55 -9.01 -22.29 -7.87
CA ARG A 55 -7.94 -21.48 -7.26
C ARG A 55 -8.45 -20.15 -6.70
N PHE A 56 -9.49 -19.59 -7.30
CA PHE A 56 -10.01 -18.26 -6.97
C PHE A 56 -10.39 -18.09 -5.49
N PRO A 57 -11.07 -19.04 -4.82
CA PRO A 57 -11.35 -18.92 -3.38
C PRO A 57 -10.09 -18.81 -2.53
N LEU A 58 -9.00 -19.49 -2.93
CA LEU A 58 -7.73 -19.44 -2.23
C LEU A 58 -6.99 -18.11 -2.46
N SER A 59 -7.00 -17.62 -3.70
CA SER A 59 -6.53 -16.27 -4.06
C SER A 59 -7.23 -15.21 -3.20
N LEU A 60 -8.56 -15.25 -3.14
CA LEU A 60 -9.37 -14.35 -2.31
C LEU A 60 -8.99 -14.44 -0.83
N ALA A 61 -8.86 -15.66 -0.28
CA ALA A 61 -8.49 -15.87 1.12
C ALA A 61 -7.10 -15.30 1.45
N LEU A 62 -6.10 -15.58 0.61
CA LEU A 62 -4.74 -15.06 0.79
C LEU A 62 -4.70 -13.53 0.67
N ALA A 63 -5.43 -12.97 -0.30
CA ALA A 63 -5.54 -11.53 -0.49
C ALA A 63 -6.20 -10.85 0.72
N ALA A 64 -7.23 -11.45 1.31
CA ALA A 64 -7.85 -10.97 2.54
C ALA A 64 -6.88 -10.99 3.73
N VAL A 65 -6.12 -12.08 3.89
CA VAL A 65 -5.10 -12.19 4.96
C VAL A 65 -4.01 -11.13 4.79
N ILE A 66 -3.46 -10.97 3.58
CA ILE A 66 -2.45 -9.95 3.28
C ILE A 66 -2.99 -8.55 3.55
N SER A 67 -4.24 -8.28 3.17
CA SER A 67 -4.91 -7.01 3.44
C SER A 67 -5.04 -6.73 4.95
N ALA A 68 -5.50 -7.72 5.72
CA ALA A 68 -5.64 -7.59 7.17
C ALA A 68 -4.28 -7.35 7.86
N LEU A 69 -3.24 -8.09 7.46
CA LEU A 69 -1.88 -7.92 7.96
C LEU A 69 -1.33 -6.53 7.62
N ALA A 70 -1.55 -6.04 6.40
CA ALA A 70 -1.10 -4.71 5.99
C ALA A 70 -1.81 -3.60 6.78
N LEU A 71 -3.13 -3.73 7.02
CA LEU A 71 -3.90 -2.78 7.84
C LEU A 71 -3.41 -2.78 9.30
N ALA A 72 -3.20 -3.96 9.89
CA ALA A 72 -2.66 -4.09 11.24
C ALA A 72 -1.26 -3.49 11.34
N TRP A 73 -0.41 -3.75 10.35
CA TRP A 73 0.94 -3.20 10.28
C TRP A 73 0.93 -1.67 10.15
N ALA A 74 0.05 -1.12 9.32
CA ALA A 74 -0.13 0.33 9.19
C ALA A 74 -0.57 0.97 10.51
N ALA A 75 -1.57 0.41 11.18
CA ALA A 75 -2.03 0.89 12.48
C ALA A 75 -0.92 0.83 13.54
N TRP A 76 -0.18 -0.28 13.58
CA TRP A 76 0.94 -0.43 14.52
C TRP A 76 2.07 0.56 14.27
N GLN A 77 2.46 0.77 13.01
CA GLN A 77 3.53 1.72 12.66
C GLN A 77 3.17 3.16 13.00
N ALA A 78 1.92 3.58 12.78
CA ALA A 78 1.44 4.89 13.19
C ALA A 78 1.62 5.11 14.70
N ARG A 79 1.23 4.13 15.53
CA ARG A 79 1.39 4.19 17.00
C ARG A 79 2.85 4.20 17.44
N VAL A 80 3.72 3.44 16.78
CA VAL A 80 5.16 3.41 17.09
C VAL A 80 5.84 4.74 16.75
N VAL A 81 5.45 5.39 15.64
CA VAL A 81 5.98 6.72 15.27
C VAL A 81 5.58 7.75 16.32
N ASP A 82 4.33 7.75 16.74
CA ASP A 82 3.82 8.71 17.72
C ASP A 82 4.63 8.70 19.02
N ARG A 83 4.97 7.49 19.52
CA ARG A 83 5.82 7.31 20.71
C ARG A 83 7.24 7.87 20.56
N ARG A 84 7.80 7.84 19.34
CA ARG A 84 9.21 8.25 19.09
C ARG A 84 9.36 9.71 18.68
N ALA A 85 8.34 10.29 18.05
CA ALA A 85 8.39 11.65 17.52
C ALA A 85 8.00 12.73 18.53
N GLY A 86 7.70 12.37 19.79
CA GLY A 86 7.46 13.32 20.87
C GLY A 86 6.19 14.16 20.71
N GLY A 87 5.17 13.64 20.03
CA GLY A 87 3.92 14.36 19.77
C GLY A 87 4.04 15.32 18.58
N ILE A 88 3.74 14.81 17.38
CA ILE A 88 3.55 15.64 16.18
C ILE A 88 2.32 16.53 16.41
N GLU A 89 2.37 17.82 16.11
CA GLU A 89 1.15 18.66 16.15
C GLU A 89 0.09 18.08 15.19
N ARG A 90 -0.96 17.51 15.79
CA ARG A 90 -1.97 16.65 15.14
C ARG A 90 -3.11 17.46 14.50
N GLY A 91 -2.77 18.47 13.70
CA GLY A 91 -3.77 19.24 12.95
C GLY A 91 -4.44 18.39 11.85
N PHE A 92 -5.72 18.66 11.58
CA PHE A 92 -6.48 18.03 10.48
C PHE A 92 -5.73 18.11 9.14
N ALA A 93 -5.06 19.23 8.88
CA ALA A 93 -4.25 19.44 7.68
C ALA A 93 -3.08 18.43 7.55
N THR A 94 -2.41 18.07 8.65
CA THR A 94 -1.30 17.10 8.65
C THR A 94 -1.80 15.70 8.33
N VAL A 95 -2.96 15.32 8.87
CA VAL A 95 -3.59 14.02 8.62
C VAL A 95 -4.05 13.93 7.17
N ALA A 96 -4.72 14.98 6.66
CA ALA A 96 -5.22 15.03 5.28
C ALA A 96 -4.08 14.99 4.25
N THR A 97 -3.00 15.74 4.48
CA THR A 97 -1.82 15.73 3.60
C THR A 97 -1.08 14.40 3.63
N THR A 98 -0.93 13.78 4.81
CA THR A 98 -0.34 12.44 4.92
C THR A 98 -1.19 11.40 4.22
N PHE A 99 -2.51 11.45 4.37
CA PHE A 99 -3.44 10.57 3.66
C PHE A 99 -3.33 10.75 2.15
N ALA A 100 -3.45 11.98 1.64
CA ALA A 100 -3.41 12.25 0.21
C ALA A 100 -2.08 11.81 -0.42
N ALA A 101 -0.94 12.13 0.23
CA ALA A 101 0.37 11.69 -0.22
C ALA A 101 0.47 10.15 -0.20
N ALA A 102 0.03 9.51 0.87
CA ALA A 102 0.05 8.05 1.00
C ALA A 102 -0.87 7.34 0.01
N SER A 103 -2.02 7.92 -0.33
CA SER A 103 -2.97 7.34 -1.29
C SER A 103 -2.39 7.30 -2.69
N VAL A 104 -1.68 8.34 -3.14
CA VAL A 104 -1.15 8.39 -4.51
C VAL A 104 0.19 7.65 -4.63
N VAL A 105 1.06 7.80 -3.63
CA VAL A 105 2.41 7.20 -3.68
C VAL A 105 2.32 5.68 -3.69
N ALA A 106 3.17 5.04 -4.52
CA ALA A 106 3.22 3.60 -4.71
C ALA A 106 1.93 2.94 -5.26
N SER A 107 0.91 3.70 -5.64
CA SER A 107 -0.27 3.14 -6.31
C SER A 107 0.01 2.57 -7.71
N PRO A 108 0.97 3.11 -8.51
CA PRO A 108 1.40 2.46 -9.75
C PRO A 108 1.99 1.04 -9.54
N ALA A 109 2.42 0.69 -8.33
CA ALA A 109 2.90 -0.66 -8.03
C ALA A 109 1.77 -1.73 -8.03
N SER A 110 0.51 -1.31 -8.18
CA SER A 110 -0.63 -2.21 -8.43
C SER A 110 -0.74 -2.68 -9.89
N ILE A 111 -0.02 -2.06 -10.83
CA ILE A 111 -0.09 -2.39 -12.26
C ILE A 111 0.35 -3.83 -12.55
N PRO A 112 1.45 -4.36 -11.98
CA PRO A 112 1.81 -5.76 -12.18
C PRO A 112 0.68 -6.73 -11.79
N LEU A 113 0.01 -6.47 -10.66
CA LEU A 113 -1.15 -7.25 -10.25
C LEU A 113 -2.31 -7.13 -11.23
N LEU A 114 -2.59 -5.93 -11.75
CA LEU A 114 -3.63 -5.71 -12.77
C LEU A 114 -3.38 -6.56 -14.03
N LEU A 115 -2.12 -6.62 -14.48
CA LEU A 115 -1.75 -7.41 -15.66
C LEU A 115 -1.96 -8.90 -15.42
N ILE A 116 -1.64 -9.39 -14.21
CA ILE A 116 -1.87 -10.77 -13.82
C ILE A 116 -3.37 -11.07 -13.80
N GLU A 117 -4.16 -10.27 -13.10
CA GLU A 117 -5.61 -10.47 -12.98
C GLU A 117 -6.32 -10.32 -14.33
N ARG A 118 -5.81 -9.47 -15.23
CA ARG A 118 -6.26 -9.44 -16.62
C ARG A 118 -5.98 -10.74 -17.34
N ALA A 119 -4.79 -11.33 -17.18
CA ALA A 119 -4.51 -12.64 -17.76
C ALA A 119 -5.45 -13.71 -17.17
N ARG A 120 -5.69 -13.69 -15.85
CA ARG A 120 -6.66 -14.59 -15.17
C ARG A 120 -8.08 -14.45 -15.72
N SER A 121 -8.51 -13.21 -15.96
CA SER A 121 -9.86 -12.93 -16.46
C SER A 121 -10.17 -13.53 -17.84
N LEU A 122 -9.11 -13.85 -18.60
CA LEU A 122 -9.17 -14.39 -19.96
C LEU A 122 -8.84 -15.90 -20.01
N GLU A 123 -8.54 -16.55 -18.89
CA GLU A 123 -8.20 -17.97 -18.85
C GLU A 123 -9.36 -18.82 -19.41
N GLY A 124 -9.07 -19.65 -20.41
CA GLY A 124 -10.05 -20.56 -21.03
C GLY A 124 -11.06 -19.90 -21.97
N CYS A 125 -10.93 -18.60 -22.25
CA CYS A 125 -11.87 -17.86 -23.10
C CYS A 125 -11.41 -17.73 -24.55
N ALA A 126 -12.37 -17.47 -25.45
CA ALA A 126 -12.08 -16.99 -26.80
C ALA A 126 -11.37 -15.60 -26.74
N PRO A 127 -10.46 -15.30 -27.68
CA PRO A 127 -9.72 -14.05 -27.67
C PRO A 127 -10.66 -12.84 -27.71
N GLY A 128 -10.48 -11.91 -26.76
CA GLY A 128 -11.28 -10.69 -26.64
C GLY A 128 -12.51 -10.81 -25.72
N VAL A 129 -12.80 -11.98 -25.16
CA VAL A 129 -13.92 -12.20 -24.22
C VAL A 129 -13.38 -12.51 -22.82
N SER A 130 -13.90 -11.83 -21.80
CA SER A 130 -13.59 -12.12 -20.38
C SER A 130 -14.63 -13.08 -19.79
N CYS A 131 -14.21 -14.26 -19.33
CA CYS A 131 -15.10 -15.21 -18.66
C CYS A 131 -15.03 -15.10 -17.14
N HIS A 132 -13.92 -14.57 -16.61
CA HIS A 132 -13.64 -14.50 -15.18
C HIS A 132 -13.49 -13.04 -14.71
N LEU A 133 -14.59 -12.29 -14.76
CA LEU A 133 -14.60 -10.87 -14.36
C LEU A 133 -14.26 -10.69 -12.87
N GLU A 134 -14.51 -11.72 -12.06
CA GLU A 134 -14.17 -11.80 -10.65
C GLU A 134 -12.69 -11.53 -10.34
N ALA A 135 -11.77 -11.88 -11.24
CA ALA A 135 -10.34 -11.53 -11.14
C ALA A 135 -10.11 -10.00 -11.17
N ILE A 136 -10.79 -9.31 -12.10
CA ILE A 136 -10.72 -7.85 -12.19
C ILE A 136 -11.39 -7.20 -10.98
N LEU A 137 -12.52 -7.73 -10.52
CA LEU A 137 -13.19 -7.24 -9.32
C LEU A 137 -12.32 -7.42 -8.06
N LEU A 138 -11.59 -8.54 -7.96
CA LEU A 138 -10.61 -8.76 -6.90
C LEU A 138 -9.51 -7.69 -6.95
N TRP A 139 -8.95 -7.41 -8.14
CA TRP A 139 -7.98 -6.32 -8.29
C TRP A 139 -8.55 -4.97 -7.85
N VAL A 140 -9.78 -4.62 -8.26
CA VAL A 140 -10.44 -3.37 -7.86
C VAL A 140 -10.59 -3.28 -6.34
N ALA A 141 -10.99 -4.38 -5.69
CA ALA A 141 -11.10 -4.43 -4.23
C ALA A 141 -9.73 -4.23 -3.56
N LEU A 142 -8.69 -4.90 -4.05
CA LEU A 142 -7.32 -4.77 -3.53
C LEU A 142 -6.73 -3.38 -3.80
N PHE A 143 -7.09 -2.76 -4.92
CA PHE A 143 -6.82 -1.36 -5.24
C PHE A 143 -7.44 -0.43 -4.20
N ALA A 144 -8.73 -0.60 -3.88
CA ALA A 144 -9.39 0.19 -2.85
C ALA A 144 -8.73 0.01 -1.47
N VAL A 145 -8.32 -1.22 -1.11
CA VAL A 145 -7.57 -1.48 0.13
C VAL A 145 -6.24 -0.70 0.15
N GLY A 146 -5.43 -0.83 -0.90
CA GLY A 146 -4.11 -0.19 -0.96
C GLY A 146 -4.16 1.33 -1.11
N PHE A 147 -5.18 1.86 -1.80
CA PHE A 147 -5.34 3.29 -2.09
C PHE A 147 -6.06 4.04 -0.97
N VAL A 148 -7.07 3.43 -0.35
CA VAL A 148 -7.93 4.08 0.65
C VAL A 148 -7.69 3.50 2.05
N LEU A 149 -7.87 2.19 2.23
CA LEU A 149 -7.96 1.61 3.58
C LEU A 149 -6.63 1.64 4.32
N ILE A 150 -5.51 1.29 3.67
CA ILE A 150 -4.19 1.33 4.30
C ILE A 150 -3.82 2.78 4.71
N PRO A 151 -3.93 3.79 3.83
CA PRO A 151 -3.76 5.19 4.22
C PRO A 151 -4.72 5.65 5.32
N ALA A 152 -6.00 5.27 5.26
CA ALA A 152 -6.97 5.63 6.29
C ALA A 152 -6.61 5.00 7.65
N ALA A 153 -6.27 3.71 7.69
CA ALA A 153 -5.89 3.01 8.91
C ALA A 153 -4.67 3.65 9.58
N PHE A 154 -3.67 4.03 8.78
CA PHE A 154 -2.50 4.75 9.26
C PHE A 154 -2.87 6.14 9.81
N ALA A 155 -3.60 6.94 9.03
CA ALA A 155 -4.02 8.30 9.39
C ALA A 155 -4.90 8.34 10.65
N LEU A 156 -5.88 7.43 10.77
CA LEU A 156 -6.75 7.32 11.93
C LEU A 156 -6.01 6.85 13.19
N SER A 157 -5.02 5.96 13.01
CA SER A 157 -4.20 5.50 14.12
C SER A 157 -3.24 6.57 14.64
N LEU A 158 -2.85 7.54 13.81
CA LEU A 158 -2.15 8.75 14.29
C LEU A 158 -3.05 9.64 15.15
N ARG A 159 -4.36 9.68 14.88
CA ARG A 159 -5.34 10.48 15.63
C ARG A 159 -5.72 9.86 16.98
N SER A 160 -5.80 8.53 17.06
CA SER A 160 -6.36 7.81 18.21
C SER A 160 -5.40 7.66 19.40
N ALA A 161 -4.14 8.10 19.29
CA ALA A 161 -3.16 8.08 20.38
C ALA A 161 -3.28 9.30 21.32
N HIS A 162 -4.52 9.73 21.58
CA HIS A 162 -4.87 10.76 22.57
C HIS A 162 -5.22 10.14 23.91
#